data_AF-A0A519T627-F1
#
_entry.id   AF-A0A519T627-F1
#
_cell.length_a   1.000
_cell.length_b   1.000
_cell.length_c   1.000
_cell.angle_alpha   90.00
_cell.angle_beta   90.00
_cell.angle_gamma   90.00
#
_symmetry.space_group_name_H-M   'P 1'
#
loop_
_entity.id
_entity.type
_entity.pdbx_description
1 polymer ?
#
loop_
_entity_poly.entity_id
_entity_poly.type
_entity_poly.pdbx_seq_one_letter_code
_entity_poly.pdbx_strand_id
1 'polypeptide(L)'
;MRLSHLDQKIPLNWGEAGQLAEAIADMLCGWLEAGQPQPLEIVLSMGLLVRVRGRLISRQRLEHFHHGPLSKKPWRLTLRYDEVAALMLILPTAPLAGQAWGEIQRVSLSLDHFIDFGQPLSCSL
;
A
#
# COMPACT_ATOMS: atom_id res chain seq x y z
N MET A 1 3.87 5.56 -19.59
CA MET A 1 4.67 4.40 -20.06
C MET A 1 4.85 3.45 -18.88
N ARG A 2 4.74 2.12 -19.05
CA ARG A 2 4.79 1.14 -17.95
C ARG A 2 6.21 0.62 -17.73
N LEU A 3 6.73 0.69 -16.50
CA LEU A 3 8.06 0.22 -16.11
C LEU A 3 7.94 -1.06 -15.26
N SER A 4 7.58 -2.18 -15.88
CA SER A 4 7.33 -3.45 -15.17
C SER A 4 8.55 -4.02 -14.43
N HIS A 5 9.76 -3.61 -14.79
CA HIS A 5 10.97 -3.99 -14.07
C HIS A 5 11.09 -3.33 -12.69
N LEU A 6 10.30 -2.29 -12.42
CA LEU A 6 10.20 -1.62 -11.12
C LEU A 6 9.07 -2.17 -10.23
N ASP A 7 8.29 -3.13 -10.72
CA ASP A 7 7.22 -3.75 -9.94
C ASP A 7 7.83 -4.52 -8.75
N GLN A 8 7.43 -4.14 -7.54
CA GLN A 8 7.90 -4.73 -6.29
C GLN A 8 7.05 -5.94 -5.91
N LYS A 9 7.69 -6.97 -5.38
CA LYS A 9 7.02 -8.19 -4.91
C LYS A 9 7.17 -8.28 -3.41
N ILE A 10 6.11 -7.91 -2.69
CA ILE A 10 6.06 -7.95 -1.24
C ILE A 10 5.55 -9.32 -0.78
N PRO A 11 6.34 -10.10 -0.04
CA PRO A 11 5.82 -11.29 0.61
C PRO A 11 4.85 -10.89 1.72
N LEU A 12 3.66 -11.47 1.71
CA LEU A 12 2.67 -11.33 2.76
C LEU A 12 2.40 -12.69 3.39
N ASN A 13 2.51 -12.74 4.71
CA ASN A 13 2.08 -13.86 5.51
C ASN A 13 0.56 -13.96 5.53
N TRP A 14 0.07 -15.10 6.01
CA TRP A 14 -1.35 -15.33 6.16
C TRP A 14 -1.99 -14.29 7.10
N GLY A 15 -3.12 -13.71 6.70
CA GLY A 15 -3.81 -12.66 7.46
C GLY A 15 -3.28 -11.24 7.23
N GLU A 16 -2.01 -11.06 6.83
CA GLU A 16 -1.43 -9.71 6.59
C GLU A 16 -2.13 -8.99 5.43
N ALA A 17 -2.65 -9.73 4.45
CA ALA A 17 -3.45 -9.14 3.38
C ALA A 17 -4.71 -8.45 3.92
N GLY A 18 -5.38 -9.06 4.92
CA GLY A 18 -6.54 -8.47 5.57
C GLY A 18 -6.17 -7.23 6.38
N GLN A 19 -5.12 -7.31 7.20
CA GLN A 19 -4.64 -6.19 8.01
C GLN A 19 -4.26 -4.99 7.14
N LEU A 20 -3.55 -5.22 6.03
CA LEU A 20 -3.18 -4.16 5.10
C LEU A 20 -4.42 -3.57 4.38
N ALA A 21 -5.40 -4.40 4.03
CA ALA A 21 -6.64 -3.92 3.42
C ALA A 21 -7.48 -3.06 4.36
N GLU A 22 -7.50 -3.42 5.64
CA GLU A 22 -8.20 -2.72 6.71
C GLU A 22 -7.51 -1.39 7.03
N ALA A 23 -6.18 -1.38 7.19
CA ALA A 23 -5.41 -0.17 7.40
C ALA A 23 -5.61 0.87 6.26
N ILE A 24 -5.66 0.41 5.00
CA ILE A 24 -6.00 1.29 3.86
C ILE A 24 -7.45 1.78 3.96
N ALA A 25 -8.39 0.93 4.39
CA ALA A 25 -9.80 1.30 4.52
C ALA A 25 -9.99 2.40 5.57
N ASP A 26 -9.44 2.19 6.77
CA ASP A 26 -9.60 3.07 7.92
C ASP A 26 -9.06 4.46 7.60
N MET A 27 -7.89 4.50 6.96
CA MET A 27 -7.28 5.74 6.52
C MET A 27 -8.15 6.45 5.46
N LEU A 28 -8.64 5.74 4.45
CA LEU A 28 -9.51 6.34 3.42
C LEU A 28 -10.83 6.86 4.02
N CYS A 29 -11.45 6.10 4.93
CA CYS A 29 -12.67 6.52 5.64
C CYS A 29 -12.39 7.74 6.52
N GLY A 30 -11.31 7.72 7.30
CA GLY A 30 -10.92 8.83 8.17
C GLY A 30 -10.73 10.14 7.41
N TRP A 31 -10.17 10.10 6.20
CA TRP A 31 -10.04 11.30 5.36
C TRP A 31 -11.35 11.81 4.79
N LEU A 32 -12.26 10.91 4.41
CA LEU A 32 -13.60 11.30 3.96
C LEU A 32 -14.42 11.91 5.11
N GLU A 33 -14.30 11.36 6.31
CA GLU A 33 -15.02 11.82 7.51
C GLU A 33 -14.45 13.11 8.10
N ALA A 34 -13.14 13.33 8.01
CA ALA A 34 -12.50 14.53 8.54
C ALA A 34 -13.03 15.83 7.90
N GLY A 35 -13.55 15.77 6.67
CA GLY A 35 -14.10 16.93 5.96
C GLY A 35 -13.09 18.06 5.70
N GLN A 36 -11.80 17.83 5.99
CA GLN A 36 -10.74 18.79 5.79
C GLN A 36 -10.12 18.63 4.40
N PRO A 37 -9.63 19.75 3.80
CA PRO A 37 -8.85 19.68 2.58
C PRO A 37 -7.66 18.74 2.74
N GLN A 38 -7.53 17.78 1.83
CA GLN A 38 -6.40 16.87 1.80
C GLN A 38 -5.33 17.38 0.82
N PRO A 39 -4.04 17.15 1.11
CA PRO A 39 -2.96 17.35 0.14
C PRO A 39 -3.28 16.72 -1.22
N LEU A 40 -2.89 17.40 -2.31
CA LEU A 40 -3.23 16.94 -3.66
C LEU A 40 -2.63 15.56 -3.97
N GLU A 41 -1.41 15.30 -3.49
CA GLU A 41 -0.70 14.03 -3.61
C GLU A 41 -1.52 12.89 -3.01
N ILE A 42 -2.15 13.15 -1.87
CA ILE A 42 -3.03 12.22 -1.19
C ILE A 42 -4.27 11.93 -2.05
N VAL A 43 -4.94 12.95 -2.57
CA VAL A 43 -6.12 12.79 -3.43
C VAL A 43 -5.78 11.98 -4.69
N LEU A 44 -4.65 12.28 -5.34
CA LEU A 44 -4.16 11.56 -6.51
C LEU A 44 -3.81 10.10 -6.21
N SER A 45 -3.41 9.80 -4.97
CA SER A 45 -3.07 8.45 -4.53
C SER A 45 -4.29 7.55 -4.25
N MET A 46 -5.47 8.12 -3.98
CA MET A 46 -6.66 7.35 -3.57
C MET A 46 -7.04 6.23 -4.55
N GLY A 47 -7.03 6.52 -5.86
CA GLY A 47 -7.33 5.52 -6.88
C GLY A 47 -6.30 4.37 -6.95
N LEU A 48 -5.07 4.60 -6.52
CA LEU A 48 -4.05 3.56 -6.39
C LEU A 48 -4.29 2.71 -5.15
N LEU A 49 -4.58 3.35 -4.02
CA LEU A 49 -4.87 2.70 -2.75
C LEU A 49 -6.12 1.81 -2.82
N VAL A 50 -7.19 2.27 -3.48
CA VAL A 50 -8.40 1.47 -3.71
C VAL A 50 -8.10 0.22 -4.54
N ARG A 51 -7.24 0.33 -5.56
CA ARG A 51 -6.83 -0.82 -6.38
C ARG A 51 -6.01 -1.83 -5.59
N VAL A 52 -5.05 -1.37 -4.79
CA VAL A 52 -4.25 -2.23 -3.90
C VAL A 52 -5.18 -2.95 -2.92
N ARG A 53 -6.04 -2.20 -2.23
CA ARG A 53 -7.03 -2.74 -1.29
C ARG A 53 -7.93 -3.80 -1.94
N GLY A 54 -8.41 -3.57 -3.16
CA GLY A 54 -9.20 -4.55 -3.90
C GLY A 54 -8.49 -5.91 -4.05
N ARG A 55 -7.20 -5.90 -4.42
CA ARG A 55 -6.39 -7.12 -4.53
C ARG A 55 -6.18 -7.82 -3.18
N LEU A 56 -5.96 -7.03 -2.13
CA LEU A 56 -5.80 -7.53 -0.77
C LEU A 56 -7.08 -8.19 -0.23
N ILE A 57 -8.25 -7.59 -0.47
CA ILE A 57 -9.55 -8.17 -0.10
C ILE A 57 -9.80 -9.47 -0.85
N SER A 58 -9.52 -9.53 -2.16
CA SER A 58 -9.62 -10.77 -2.93
C SER A 58 -8.76 -11.87 -2.31
N ARG A 59 -7.54 -11.55 -1.88
CA ARG A 59 -6.67 -12.49 -1.18
C ARG A 59 -7.22 -12.90 0.19
N GLN A 60 -7.65 -11.95 1.01
CA GLN A 60 -8.23 -12.22 2.33
C GLN A 60 -9.45 -13.14 2.23
N ARG A 61 -10.33 -12.93 1.23
CA ARG A 61 -11.46 -13.83 0.98
C ARG A 61 -11.01 -15.24 0.65
N LEU A 62 -9.99 -15.39 -0.20
CA LEU A 62 -9.41 -16.71 -0.49
C LEU A 62 -8.84 -17.37 0.76
N GLU A 63 -8.22 -16.61 1.66
CA GLU A 63 -7.73 -17.13 2.94
C GLU A 63 -8.86 -17.52 3.89
N HIS A 64 -9.96 -16.75 3.91
CA HIS A 64 -11.12 -16.98 4.78
C HIS A 64 -11.96 -18.19 4.36
N PHE A 65 -12.23 -18.34 3.06
CA PHE A 65 -13.04 -19.46 2.52
C PHE A 65 -12.23 -20.75 2.33
N HIS A 66 -10.97 -20.75 2.71
CA HIS A 66 -10.11 -21.91 2.52
C HIS A 66 -10.33 -22.97 3.61
N HIS A 67 -10.96 -24.08 3.22
CA HIS A 67 -11.12 -25.29 4.02
C HIS A 67 -10.23 -26.42 3.45
N GLY A 68 -8.96 -26.47 3.86
CA GLY A 68 -8.04 -27.54 3.44
C GLY A 68 -6.60 -27.38 3.98
N PRO A 69 -5.69 -28.33 3.69
CA PRO A 69 -4.28 -28.23 4.05
C PRO A 69 -3.46 -27.57 2.91
N LEU A 70 -3.72 -26.31 2.56
CA LEU A 70 -2.79 -25.57 1.72
C LEU A 70 -1.51 -25.30 2.50
N SER A 71 -0.36 -25.47 1.84
CA SER A 71 0.89 -24.95 2.39
C SER A 71 0.72 -23.46 2.63
N LYS A 72 0.96 -23.00 3.87
CA LYS A 72 0.96 -21.59 4.29
C LYS A 72 2.12 -20.81 3.64
N LYS A 73 2.30 -20.95 2.32
CA LYS A 73 3.32 -20.24 1.57
C LYS A 73 2.94 -18.77 1.54
N PRO A 74 3.91 -17.86 1.75
CA PRO A 74 3.66 -16.43 1.67
C PRO A 74 3.16 -16.09 0.27
N TRP A 75 2.06 -15.36 0.22
CA TRP A 75 1.55 -14.81 -1.04
C TRP A 75 2.38 -13.59 -1.40
N ARG A 76 2.63 -13.35 -2.69
CA ARG A 76 3.40 -12.18 -3.14
C ARG A 76 2.46 -11.12 -3.69
N LEU A 77 2.26 -10.05 -2.93
CA LEU A 77 1.60 -8.86 -3.44
C LEU A 77 2.54 -8.17 -4.44
N THR A 78 2.08 -8.04 -5.69
CA THR A 78 2.80 -7.23 -6.68
C THR A 78 2.29 -5.79 -6.57
N LEU A 79 3.22 -4.87 -6.33
CA LEU A 79 2.99 -3.44 -6.25
C LEU A 79 3.74 -2.74 -7.37
N ARG A 80 3.04 -1.88 -8.09
CA ARG A 80 3.65 -0.97 -9.05
C ARG A 80 4.33 0.17 -8.29
N TYR A 81 5.30 0.83 -8.91
CA TYR A 81 6.04 1.92 -8.26
C TYR A 81 5.12 3.05 -7.76
N ASP A 82 4.06 3.39 -8.51
CA ASP A 82 3.04 4.37 -8.15
C ASP A 82 2.21 3.91 -6.94
N GLU A 83 1.93 2.62 -6.87
CA GLU A 83 1.25 2.01 -5.72
C GLU A 83 2.15 1.97 -4.48
N VAL A 84 3.46 1.72 -4.63
CA VAL A 84 4.44 1.82 -3.53
C VAL A 84 4.49 3.25 -3.00
N ALA A 85 4.59 4.25 -3.89
CA ALA A 85 4.59 5.66 -3.48
C ALA A 85 3.31 6.06 -2.76
N ALA A 86 2.14 5.65 -3.29
CA ALA A 86 0.86 5.88 -2.63
C ALA A 86 0.81 5.26 -1.23
N LEU A 87 1.34 4.04 -1.06
CA LEU A 87 1.40 3.35 0.22
C LEU A 87 2.37 4.03 1.21
N MET A 88 3.51 4.54 0.73
CA MET A 88 4.46 5.28 1.56
C MET A 88 3.89 6.60 2.08
N LEU A 89 3.05 7.29 1.29
CA LEU A 89 2.38 8.53 1.71
C LEU A 89 1.44 8.32 2.90
N ILE A 90 0.83 7.13 3.01
CA ILE A 90 -0.16 6.81 4.06
C ILE A 90 0.43 6.00 5.22
N LEU A 91 1.68 5.55 5.08
CA LEU A 91 2.36 4.74 6.08
C LEU A 91 2.30 5.37 7.49
N PRO A 92 2.52 6.68 7.68
CA PRO A 92 2.48 7.30 9.00
C PRO A 92 1.09 7.26 9.67
N THR A 93 0.01 7.20 8.87
CA THR A 93 -1.37 7.29 9.34
C THR A 93 -2.07 5.94 9.45
N ALA A 94 -1.46 4.85 8.95
CA ALA A 94 -2.08 3.53 8.88
C ALA A 94 -1.18 2.39 9.42
N PRO A 95 -0.63 2.44 10.65
CA PRO A 95 0.46 1.54 11.09
C PRO A 95 0.06 0.06 11.33
N LEU A 96 -1.22 -0.29 11.25
CA LEU A 96 -1.75 -1.59 11.70
C LEU A 96 -1.37 -2.80 10.84
N ALA A 97 -0.60 -2.65 9.76
CA ALA A 97 -0.24 -3.76 8.86
C ALA A 97 1.06 -4.51 9.22
N GLY A 98 1.64 -4.27 10.40
CA GLY A 98 2.71 -5.09 10.96
C GLY A 98 3.95 -5.22 10.05
N GLN A 99 4.39 -6.46 9.77
CA GLN A 99 5.59 -6.74 8.98
C GLN A 99 5.47 -6.33 7.50
N ALA A 100 4.25 -6.32 6.96
CA ALA A 100 4.01 -5.91 5.57
C ALA A 100 4.49 -4.48 5.31
N TRP A 101 4.34 -3.59 6.29
CA TRP A 101 4.86 -2.23 6.22
C TRP A 101 6.38 -2.15 6.24
N GLY A 102 7.03 -2.96 7.06
CA GLY A 102 8.48 -3.07 7.06
C GLY A 102 9.03 -3.48 5.69
N GLU A 103 8.36 -4.44 5.03
CA GLU A 103 8.75 -4.85 3.68
C GLU A 103 8.45 -3.79 2.62
N ILE A 104 7.32 -3.09 2.71
CA ILE A 104 6.98 -1.97 1.81
C ILE A 104 7.98 -0.83 1.95
N GLN A 105 8.37 -0.48 3.18
CA GLN A 105 9.39 0.51 3.46
C GLN A 105 10.77 0.05 2.97
N ARG A 106 11.12 -1.23 3.15
CA ARG A 106 12.38 -1.78 2.67
C ARG A 106 12.50 -1.69 1.15
N VAL A 107 11.42 -1.98 0.41
CA VAL A 107 11.45 -1.87 -1.06
C VAL A 107 11.35 -0.43 -1.55
N SER A 108 10.68 0.48 -0.82
CA SER A 108 10.64 1.90 -1.21
C SER A 108 12.03 2.53 -1.17
N LEU A 109 12.86 2.20 -0.17
CA LEU A 109 14.27 2.62 -0.13
C LEU A 109 15.07 2.18 -1.37
N SER A 110 14.73 1.03 -1.98
CA SER A 110 15.36 0.60 -3.23
C SER A 110 14.89 1.39 -4.44
N LEU A 111 13.74 2.06 -4.33
CA LEU A 111 13.15 2.94 -5.33
C LEU A 111 13.53 4.41 -5.14
N ASP A 112 14.11 4.82 -4.01
CA ASP A 112 14.56 6.22 -3.75
C ASP A 112 15.50 6.76 -4.84
N HIS A 113 16.24 5.88 -5.51
CA HIS A 113 17.14 6.25 -6.61
C HIS A 113 16.40 6.58 -7.92
N PHE A 114 15.14 6.17 -8.01
CA PHE A 114 14.30 6.25 -9.21
C PHE A 114 13.08 7.16 -9.02
N ILE A 115 12.72 7.46 -7.78
CA ILE A 115 11.53 8.23 -7.41
C ILE A 115 11.96 9.23 -6.35
N ASP A 116 11.80 10.52 -6.66
CA ASP A 116 12.01 11.58 -5.68
C ASP A 116 10.80 11.58 -4.72
N PHE A 117 10.98 11.00 -3.54
CA PHE A 117 9.96 10.98 -2.47
C PHE A 117 9.85 12.32 -1.73
N GLY A 118 10.60 13.34 -2.16
CA GLY A 118 10.43 14.72 -1.76
C GLY A 118 11.71 15.32 -1.20
N GLN A 119 12.34 16.20 -1.98
CA GLN A 119 12.69 17.50 -1.40
C GLN A 119 11.39 18.31 -1.18
N PRO A 120 11.26 19.06 -0.08
CA PRO A 120 10.16 20.00 0.07
C PRO A 120 10.22 21.00 -1.09
N LEU A 121 9.18 21.02 -1.93
CA LEU A 121 8.99 22.08 -2.91
C LEU A 121 8.85 23.38 -2.14
N SER A 122 9.94 24.15 -2.11
CA SER A 122 9.94 25.53 -1.65
C SER A 122 9.19 26.34 -2.69
N CYS A 123 7.87 26.41 -2.55
CA CYS A 123 7.08 27.44 -3.22
C CYS A 123 7.38 28.76 -2.51
N SER A 124 8.43 29.45 -2.96
CA SER A 124 8.63 30.86 -2.67
C SER A 124 7.51 31.64 -3.36
N LEU A 125 6.57 32.17 -2.57
CA LEU A 125 5.66 33.24 -2.98
C LEU A 125 6.38 34.58 -2.89
#